data_AF-A0A7S2AK37-F1
#
_entry.id   AF-A0A7S2AK37-F1
#
_cell.length_a   1.000
_cell.length_b   1.000
_cell.length_c   1.000
_cell.angle_alpha   90.00
_cell.angle_beta   90.00
_cell.angle_gamma   90.00
#
_symmetry.space_group_name_H-M   'P 1'
#
loop_
_entity.id
_entity.type
_entity.pdbx_description
1 polymer ?
#
loop_
_entity_poly.entity_id
_entity_poly.type
_entity_poly.pdbx_seq_one_letter_code
_entity_poly.pdbx_strand_id
1 'polypeptide(L)'
;VKLVLERDEDVLTSGHRHAFHCKYRVGFRDDGTLVALDAALYANAGNSLDLSGAIVQRALLHIDGCYRFPNVTVRGFPCKTNIPSNTAFRGFGGPQGIFFM
;
A
#
# COMPACT_ATOMS: atom_id res chain seq x y z
N VAL A 1 11.62 -34.26 -13.73
CA VAL A 1 11.05 -34.07 -12.38
C VAL A 1 9.99 -32.98 -12.46
N LYS A 2 8.80 -33.17 -11.86
CA LYS A 2 7.70 -32.20 -11.81
C LYS A 2 7.50 -31.76 -10.35
N LEU A 3 7.27 -30.47 -10.11
CA LEU A 3 6.98 -29.92 -8.78
C LEU A 3 5.63 -29.19 -8.82
N VAL A 4 4.73 -29.54 -7.92
CA VAL A 4 3.41 -28.91 -7.74
C VAL A 4 3.24 -28.72 -6.25
N LEU A 5 3.01 -27.48 -5.82
CA LEU A 5 2.82 -27.15 -4.41
C LEU A 5 1.43 -27.55 -3.95
N GLU A 6 1.34 -28.08 -2.74
CA GLU A 6 0.05 -28.16 -2.04
C GLU A 6 -0.43 -26.74 -1.65
N ARG A 7 -1.73 -26.62 -1.33
CA ARG A 7 -2.33 -25.31 -1.10
C ARG A 7 -1.73 -24.58 0.11
N ASP A 8 -1.42 -25.32 1.17
CA ASP A 8 -0.80 -24.80 2.37
C ASP A 8 0.63 -24.31 2.11
N GLU A 9 1.41 -25.06 1.33
CA GLU A 9 2.75 -24.66 0.90
C GLU A 9 2.72 -23.39 0.04
N ASP A 10 1.79 -23.33 -0.93
CA ASP A 10 1.61 -22.17 -1.81
C ASP A 10 1.23 -20.91 -1.01
N VAL A 11 0.24 -21.00 -0.13
CA VAL A 11 -0.18 -19.89 0.75
C VAL A 11 0.95 -19.48 1.69
N LEU A 12 1.69 -20.42 2.25
CA LEU A 12 2.78 -20.10 3.18
C LEU A 12 3.96 -19.41 2.51
N THR A 13 4.24 -19.70 1.24
CA THR A 13 5.54 -19.36 0.61
C THR A 13 5.45 -18.32 -0.49
N SER A 14 4.34 -18.23 -1.24
CA SER A 14 4.25 -17.41 -2.45
C SER A 14 4.03 -15.91 -2.22
N GLY A 15 3.70 -15.53 -0.99
CA GLY A 15 3.43 -14.13 -0.63
C GLY A 15 2.01 -13.69 -0.95
N HIS A 16 1.60 -12.58 -0.35
CA HIS A 16 0.24 -12.08 -0.46
C HIS A 16 0.21 -10.58 -0.82
N ARG A 17 -0.99 -10.00 -0.76
CA ARG A 17 -1.17 -8.55 -0.78
C ARG A 17 -0.53 -7.93 0.46
N HIS A 18 0.19 -6.83 0.27
CA HIS A 18 0.73 -6.02 1.38
C HIS A 18 -0.38 -5.52 2.30
N ALA A 19 -0.23 -5.80 3.59
CA ALA A 19 -0.93 -5.09 4.65
C ALA A 19 -0.38 -3.66 4.75
N PHE A 20 -1.27 -2.68 4.84
CA PHE A 20 -0.92 -1.26 4.95
C PHE A 20 -1.37 -0.68 6.29
N HIS A 21 -0.58 0.24 6.81
CA HIS A 21 -0.96 1.16 7.87
C HIS A 21 -0.77 2.60 7.36
N CYS A 22 -1.77 3.46 7.54
CA CYS A 22 -1.70 4.85 7.12
C CYS A 22 -1.86 5.76 8.33
N LYS A 23 -0.91 6.68 8.50
CA LYS A 23 -1.04 7.83 9.40
C LYS A 23 -1.33 9.04 8.55
N TYR A 24 -2.44 9.72 8.79
CA TYR A 24 -2.86 10.84 7.95
C TYR A 24 -3.41 11.99 8.78
N ARG A 25 -3.34 13.19 8.20
CA ARG A 25 -3.98 14.40 8.67
C ARG A 25 -4.59 15.11 7.47
N VAL A 26 -5.86 15.44 7.58
CA VAL A 26 -6.62 16.14 6.53
C VAL A 26 -6.98 17.53 7.05
N GLY A 27 -6.74 18.54 6.21
CA GLY A 27 -7.26 19.89 6.41
C GLY A 27 -8.48 20.10 5.51
N PHE A 28 -9.56 20.62 6.09
CA PHE A 28 -10.80 20.96 5.40
C PHE A 28 -11.33 22.30 5.91
N ARG A 29 -12.16 22.96 5.10
CA ARG A 29 -12.91 24.16 5.48
C ARG A 29 -14.24 23.79 6.13
N ASP A 30 -14.90 24.74 6.75
CA ASP A 30 -16.23 24.55 7.37
C ASP A 30 -17.31 24.10 6.37
N ASP A 31 -17.13 24.40 5.07
CA ASP A 31 -18.01 23.94 3.98
C ASP A 31 -17.70 22.50 3.50
N GLY A 32 -16.72 21.83 4.11
CA GLY A 32 -16.28 20.47 3.75
C GLY A 32 -15.25 20.42 2.61
N THR A 33 -14.85 21.56 2.04
CA THR A 33 -13.82 21.58 0.98
C THR A 33 -12.47 21.11 1.51
N LEU A 34 -11.91 20.08 0.88
CA LEU A 34 -10.59 19.55 1.19
C LEU A 34 -9.49 20.52 0.73
N VAL A 35 -8.56 20.88 1.62
CA VAL A 35 -7.51 21.87 1.33
C VAL A 35 -6.09 21.32 1.49
N ALA A 36 -5.90 20.33 2.36
CA ALA A 36 -4.58 19.75 2.60
C ALA A 36 -4.65 18.27 2.97
N LEU A 37 -3.68 17.48 2.50
CA LEU A 37 -3.45 16.09 2.89
C LEU A 37 -1.98 15.90 3.27
N ASP A 38 -1.72 15.43 4.49
CA ASP A 38 -0.42 14.95 4.92
C ASP A 38 -0.55 13.48 5.35
N ALA A 39 0.06 12.55 4.62
CA ALA A 39 -0.03 11.12 4.93
C ALA A 39 1.31 10.37 4.85
N ALA A 40 1.42 9.31 5.65
CA ALA A 40 2.51 8.36 5.65
C ALA A 40 1.94 6.93 5.58
N LEU A 41 2.22 6.23 4.48
CA LEU A 41 1.84 4.84 4.24
C LEU A 41 2.99 3.91 4.59
N TYR A 42 2.71 2.87 5.37
CA TYR A 42 3.65 1.83 5.75
C TYR A 42 3.11 0.49 5.22
N ALA A 43 3.85 -0.15 4.32
CA ALA A 43 3.47 -1.43 3.73
C ALA A 43 4.36 -2.54 4.28
N ASN A 44 3.79 -3.60 4.84
CA ASN A 44 4.59 -4.76 5.26
C ASN A 44 5.08 -5.54 4.03
N ALA A 45 6.37 -5.37 3.68
CA ALA A 45 7.00 -5.95 2.50
C ALA A 45 7.39 -7.43 2.70
N GLY A 46 7.52 -7.88 3.94
CA GLY A 46 8.08 -9.19 4.26
C GLY A 46 9.62 -9.18 4.26
N ASN A 47 10.21 -10.34 4.02
CA ASN A 47 11.65 -10.56 4.19
C ASN A 47 12.53 -10.07 3.03
N SER A 48 11.96 -9.79 1.86
CA SER A 48 12.66 -9.25 0.69
C SER A 48 11.91 -8.03 0.14
N LEU A 49 12.56 -7.27 -0.75
CA LEU A 49 11.93 -6.09 -1.33
C LEU A 49 10.85 -6.46 -2.37
N ASP A 50 11.12 -7.48 -3.19
CA ASP A 50 10.28 -7.89 -4.33
C ASP A 50 9.72 -6.67 -5.10
N LEU A 51 8.41 -6.62 -5.37
CA LEU A 51 7.72 -5.51 -6.02
C LEU A 51 7.23 -4.43 -5.04
N SER A 52 7.60 -4.51 -3.77
CA SER A 52 7.05 -3.65 -2.70
C SER A 52 7.28 -2.16 -2.94
N GLY A 53 8.43 -1.78 -3.51
CA GLY A 53 8.72 -0.37 -3.85
C GLY A 53 7.72 0.20 -4.86
N ALA A 54 7.45 -0.54 -5.94
CA ALA A 54 6.50 -0.13 -6.98
C ALA A 54 5.04 -0.16 -6.48
N ILE A 55 4.70 -1.10 -5.59
CA ILE A 55 3.37 -1.18 -4.95
C ILE A 55 3.12 0.03 -4.06
N VAL A 56 4.10 0.41 -3.23
CA VAL A 56 4.02 1.62 -2.40
C VAL A 56 3.91 2.86 -3.29
N GLN A 57 4.72 2.96 -4.35
CA GLN A 57 4.62 4.08 -5.29
C GLN A 57 3.22 4.19 -5.92
N ARG A 58 2.62 3.07 -6.36
CA ARG A 58 1.26 3.09 -6.91
C ARG A 58 0.23 3.50 -5.86
N ALA A 59 0.38 3.10 -4.60
CA ALA A 59 -0.48 3.55 -3.51
C ALA A 59 -0.40 5.08 -3.31
N LEU A 60 0.81 5.66 -3.37
CA LEU A 60 1.00 7.12 -3.28
C LEU A 60 0.33 7.87 -4.44
N LEU A 61 0.35 7.30 -5.64
CA LEU A 61 -0.26 7.90 -6.84
C LEU A 61 -1.80 7.80 -6.89
N HIS A 62 -2.43 7.09 -5.95
CA HIS A 62 -3.89 6.89 -5.94
C HIS A 62 -4.53 7.24 -4.58
N ILE A 63 -3.77 7.75 -3.61
CA ILE A 63 -4.29 8.05 -2.26
C ILE A 63 -5.30 9.20 -2.26
N ASP A 64 -5.27 10.08 -3.27
CA ASP A 64 -6.22 11.16 -3.46
C ASP A 64 -7.56 10.69 -4.06
N GLY A 65 -7.62 9.46 -4.60
CA GLY A 65 -8.81 8.86 -5.17
C GLY A 65 -9.41 9.73 -6.28
N CYS A 66 -10.61 10.27 -6.04
CA CYS A 66 -11.29 11.18 -6.96
C CYS A 66 -11.40 12.62 -6.42
N TYR A 67 -10.63 12.97 -5.39
CA TYR A 67 -10.71 14.25 -4.69
C TYR A 67 -9.53 15.16 -5.02
N ARG A 68 -9.80 16.46 -5.14
CA ARG A 68 -8.77 17.46 -5.38
C ARG A 68 -8.26 18.04 -4.05
N PHE A 69 -6.97 17.86 -3.78
CA PHE A 69 -6.26 18.53 -2.69
C PHE A 69 -5.27 19.55 -3.24
N PRO A 70 -5.43 20.85 -2.95
CA PRO A 70 -4.48 21.88 -3.38
C PRO A 70 -3.08 21.73 -2.77
N ASN A 71 -2.96 21.16 -1.57
CA ASN A 71 -1.69 20.97 -0.86
C ASN A 71 -1.56 19.50 -0.43
N VAL A 72 -0.58 18.78 -0.96
CA VAL A 72 -0.42 17.34 -0.70
C VAL A 72 1.03 17.03 -0.34
N THR A 73 1.21 16.27 0.73
CA THR A 73 2.49 15.64 1.07
C THR A 73 2.21 14.20 1.48
N VAL A 74 2.65 13.25 0.66
CA VAL A 74 2.46 11.82 0.94
C VAL A 74 3.79 11.09 0.86
N ARG A 75 4.02 10.22 1.85
CA ARG A 75 5.26 9.47 2.01
C ARG A 75 4.94 7.99 2.11
N GLY A 76 5.76 7.15 1.51
CA GLY A 76 5.55 5.70 1.47
C GLY A 76 6.78 4.94 1.91
N PHE A 77 6.58 3.92 2.75
CA PHE A 77 7.65 3.12 3.32
C PHE A 77 7.35 1.62 3.16
N PRO A 78 8.11 0.89 2.31
CA PRO A 78 8.12 -0.56 2.34
C PRO A 78 8.90 -1.04 3.58
N CYS A 79 8.23 -1.70 4.51
CA CYS A 79 8.78 -2.14 5.78
C CYS A 79 9.26 -3.59 5.68
N LYS A 80 10.57 -3.82 5.88
CA LYS A 80 11.16 -5.16 5.98
C LYS A 80 10.75 -5.82 7.30
N THR A 81 10.33 -7.07 7.24
CA THR A 81 9.93 -7.88 8.41
C THR A 81 10.38 -9.34 8.25
N ASN A 82 10.03 -10.21 9.19
CA ASN A 82 10.42 -11.63 9.20
C ASN A 82 9.32 -12.58 8.69
N ILE A 83 8.39 -12.10 7.86
CA ILE A 83 7.38 -12.93 7.20
C ILE A 83 7.76 -13.16 5.72
N PRO A 84 7.14 -14.13 5.01
CA PRO A 84 7.33 -14.31 3.57
C PRO A 84 7.15 -13.00 2.80
N SER A 85 7.94 -12.80 1.74
CA SER A 85 7.87 -11.60 0.92
C SER A 85 6.50 -11.44 0.30
N ASN A 86 5.90 -10.26 0.42
CA ASN A 86 4.65 -9.94 -0.26
C ASN A 86 4.93 -9.43 -1.68
N THR A 87 4.01 -9.71 -2.60
CA THR A 87 4.19 -9.42 -4.03
C THR A 87 2.93 -8.81 -4.65
N ALA A 88 2.87 -8.77 -5.98
CA ALA A 88 1.73 -8.27 -6.74
C ALA A 88 0.44 -9.02 -6.38
N PHE A 89 -0.59 -8.26 -5.98
CA PHE A 89 -1.97 -8.71 -6.01
C PHE A 89 -2.77 -7.73 -6.86
N ARG A 90 -3.77 -8.19 -7.63
CA ARG A 90 -4.68 -7.36 -8.44
C ARG A 90 -5.00 -6.01 -7.77
N GLY A 91 -4.66 -4.93 -8.46
CA GLY A 91 -4.74 -3.55 -7.98
C GLY A 91 -3.40 -2.96 -7.50
N PHE A 92 -2.41 -3.78 -7.15
CA PHE A 92 -1.00 -3.39 -7.02
C PHE A 92 -0.77 -2.13 -6.13
N GLY A 93 -1.34 -2.09 -4.92
CA GLY A 93 -1.22 -0.93 -4.01
C GLY A 93 -2.29 0.15 -4.19
N GLY A 94 -2.89 0.24 -5.37
CA GLY A 94 -3.97 1.19 -5.67
C GLY A 94 -5.18 1.06 -4.72
N PRO A 95 -5.75 -0.14 -4.53
CA PRO A 95 -6.85 -0.33 -3.58
C PRO A 95 -6.51 0.09 -2.16
N GLN A 96 -5.27 -0.14 -1.71
CA GLN A 96 -4.83 0.27 -0.38
C GLN A 96 -4.68 1.78 -0.26
N GLY A 97 -4.15 2.46 -1.29
CA GLY A 97 -4.09 3.93 -1.32
C GLY A 97 -5.48 4.56 -1.25
N ILE A 98 -6.41 4.10 -2.11
CA ILE A 98 -7.77 4.64 -2.21
C ILE A 98 -8.59 4.36 -0.94
N PHE A 99 -8.40 3.21 -0.28
CA PHE A 99 -9.18 2.84 0.91
C PHE A 99 -8.96 3.78 2.11
N PHE A 100 -7.80 4.44 2.20
CA PHE A 100 -7.52 5.37 3.31
C PHE A 100 -8.12 6.76 3.13
N MET A 101 -8.75 7.01 1.98
CA MET A 101 -9.43 8.26 1.65
C MET A 101 -10.92 8.12 1.85
#